data_AF-A0A819TBI8-F1
#
_entry.id   AF-A0A819TBI8-F1
#
_cell.length_a   1.000
_cell.length_b   1.000
_cell.length_c   1.000
_cell.angle_alpha   90.00
_cell.angle_beta   90.00
_cell.angle_gamma   90.00
#
_symmetry.space_group_name_H-M   'P 1'
#
loop_
_entity.id
_entity.type
_entity.pdbx_description
1 polymer ?
#
loop_
_entity_poly.entity_id
_entity_poly.type
_entity_poly.pdbx_seq_one_letter_code
_entity_poly.pdbx_strand_id
1 'polypeptide(L)'
;MNDNRCISIVGCGNMGFALAHRLFLCGFTVVMGSRCPDKRNDTQLEIVSIVECIRRSPIIFVAIHPEHYIDSLISHFEHEPSLFDGKILIDISNQTCEESHLNDSSNAERLQTAIPNAFVVKAFNTISSFAMQSTTTGESCKVFVASDHSIVKNKVITLAREMNFDSFNTGSIRVARHLERNTRSLFSQWQIPIVVTLIIISIWLTYTLCMSFISTHTTSWNQLFLHMANETLCSSAITMLAIVYMPSNLACIFQLVNGTRERRFPMWLDRWLLSRKQLGILTFALALSHSIMTLILITPVYYSSWFHPVEVMVSTVHNQTRIVVAASLITAKGELASLLGILTQLCMSILAITSIPAIGNLLNWREWRFVQSKLGTMTLLLAIGHVVAMAMPYWIR
;
A
#
# COMPACT_ATOMS: atom_id res chain seq x y z
N MET A 1 -12.33 -44.28 -11.41
CA MET A 1 -12.21 -42.81 -11.35
C MET A 1 -10.82 -42.51 -10.79
N ASN A 2 -10.08 -41.55 -11.35
CA ASN A 2 -8.74 -41.24 -10.84
C ASN A 2 -8.87 -40.59 -9.45
N ASP A 3 -8.59 -41.33 -8.38
CA ASP A 3 -8.61 -40.85 -6.99
C ASP A 3 -7.75 -39.61 -6.75
N ASN A 4 -6.80 -39.32 -7.65
CA ASN A 4 -5.91 -38.16 -7.59
C ASN A 4 -6.57 -36.79 -7.85
N ARG A 5 -7.85 -36.72 -8.21
CA ARG A 5 -8.57 -35.43 -8.44
C ARG A 5 -9.78 -35.20 -7.52
N CYS A 6 -9.95 -36.04 -6.50
CA CYS A 6 -10.96 -35.81 -5.47
C CYS A 6 -10.42 -34.84 -4.41
N ILE A 7 -11.17 -33.81 -4.07
CA ILE A 7 -10.82 -32.83 -3.03
C ILE A 7 -11.97 -32.73 -2.04
N SER A 8 -11.62 -32.81 -0.76
CA SER A 8 -12.57 -32.69 0.33
C SER A 8 -12.58 -31.26 0.88
N ILE A 9 -13.77 -30.76 1.24
CA ILE A 9 -13.94 -29.44 1.86
C ILE A 9 -14.76 -29.62 3.13
N VAL A 10 -14.16 -29.32 4.28
CA VAL A 10 -14.89 -29.30 5.56
C VAL A 10 -15.45 -27.90 5.76
N GLY A 11 -16.79 -27.79 5.79
CA GLY A 11 -17.51 -26.54 5.96
C GLY A 11 -18.30 -26.10 4.71
N CYS A 12 -19.61 -25.97 4.87
CA CYS A 12 -20.54 -25.55 3.81
C CYS A 12 -20.91 -24.06 3.92
N GLY A 13 -19.98 -23.19 4.31
CA GLY A 13 -20.19 -21.73 4.33
C GLY A 13 -20.03 -21.07 2.96
N ASN A 14 -20.13 -19.74 2.89
CA ASN A 14 -19.96 -18.98 1.64
C ASN A 14 -18.62 -19.30 0.95
N MET A 15 -17.53 -19.33 1.71
CA MET A 15 -16.21 -19.67 1.18
C MET A 15 -16.11 -21.13 0.73
N GLY A 16 -16.71 -22.07 1.49
CA GLY A 16 -16.72 -23.48 1.13
C GLY A 16 -17.39 -23.74 -0.21
N PHE A 17 -18.58 -23.16 -0.43
CA PHE A 17 -19.29 -23.28 -1.71
C PHE A 17 -18.57 -22.57 -2.86
N ALA A 18 -18.01 -21.38 -2.62
CA ALA A 18 -17.22 -20.68 -3.61
C ALA A 18 -16.01 -21.51 -4.08
N LEU A 19 -15.32 -22.15 -3.13
CA LEU A 19 -14.18 -23.01 -3.40
C LEU A 19 -14.60 -24.30 -4.11
N ALA A 20 -15.71 -24.91 -3.69
CA ALA A 20 -16.27 -26.10 -4.34
C ALA A 20 -16.62 -25.84 -5.80
N HIS A 21 -17.32 -24.74 -6.08
CA HIS A 21 -17.69 -24.34 -7.44
C HIS A 21 -16.45 -24.08 -8.30
N ARG A 22 -15.42 -23.39 -7.76
CA ARG A 22 -14.16 -23.14 -8.48
C ARG A 22 -13.45 -24.44 -8.84
N LEU A 23 -13.31 -25.36 -7.88
CA LEU A 23 -12.69 -26.66 -8.10
C LEU A 23 -13.47 -27.49 -9.12
N PHE A 24 -14.80 -27.49 -9.05
CA PHE A 24 -15.64 -28.19 -10.02
C PHE A 24 -15.43 -27.66 -11.44
N LEU A 25 -15.38 -26.33 -11.64
CA LEU A 25 -15.08 -25.72 -12.94
C LEU A 25 -13.68 -26.06 -13.47
N CYS A 26 -12.71 -26.28 -12.57
CA CYS A 26 -11.36 -26.72 -12.91
C CYS A 26 -11.24 -28.25 -13.13
N GLY A 27 -12.35 -28.99 -13.08
CA GLY A 27 -12.41 -30.42 -13.37
C GLY A 27 -12.02 -31.33 -12.19
N PHE A 28 -12.11 -30.83 -10.95
CA PHE A 28 -11.96 -31.64 -9.75
C PHE A 28 -13.30 -32.21 -9.29
N THR A 29 -13.26 -33.41 -8.70
CA THR A 29 -14.40 -33.96 -7.96
C THR A 29 -14.36 -33.40 -6.55
N VAL A 30 -15.46 -32.82 -6.09
CA VAL A 30 -15.52 -32.15 -4.78
C VAL A 30 -16.52 -32.85 -3.89
N VAL A 31 -16.11 -33.17 -2.66
CA VAL A 31 -16.97 -33.69 -1.60
C VAL A 31 -16.96 -32.68 -0.45
N MET A 32 -18.13 -32.28 0.03
CA MET A 32 -18.25 -31.34 1.14
C MET A 32 -18.70 -32.04 2.42
N GLY A 33 -18.05 -31.69 3.54
CA GLY A 33 -18.35 -32.19 4.87
C GLY A 33 -19.18 -31.19 5.65
N SER A 34 -20.36 -31.60 6.11
CA SER A 34 -21.26 -30.82 6.96
C SER A 34 -21.60 -31.55 8.25
N ARG A 35 -21.90 -30.78 9.31
CA ARG A 35 -22.49 -31.31 10.55
C ARG A 35 -23.93 -31.79 10.35
N CYS A 36 -24.62 -31.22 9.37
CA CYS A 36 -26.00 -31.57 9.03
C CYS A 36 -26.09 -31.71 7.49
N PRO A 37 -25.68 -32.85 6.91
CA PRO A 37 -25.70 -33.06 5.47
C PRO A 37 -27.13 -32.95 4.90
N ASP A 38 -28.13 -33.47 5.61
CA ASP A 38 -29.53 -33.50 5.13
C ASP A 38 -30.21 -32.14 5.03
N LYS A 39 -29.67 -31.10 5.70
CA LYS A 39 -30.29 -29.77 5.73
C LYS A 39 -30.04 -28.94 4.47
N ARG A 40 -29.08 -29.34 3.63
CA ARG A 40 -28.70 -28.61 2.42
C ARG A 40 -28.53 -29.62 1.31
N ASN A 41 -29.53 -29.70 0.44
CA ASN A 41 -29.42 -30.42 -0.82
C ASN A 41 -29.02 -29.43 -1.91
N ASP A 42 -27.74 -29.42 -2.25
CA ASP A 42 -27.27 -28.85 -3.51
C ASP A 42 -27.25 -29.98 -4.54
N THR A 43 -27.85 -29.77 -5.72
CA THR A 43 -27.97 -30.81 -6.74
C THR A 43 -26.67 -31.07 -7.50
N GLN A 44 -25.67 -30.18 -7.36
CA GLN A 44 -24.41 -30.27 -8.11
C GLN A 44 -23.22 -30.75 -7.25
N LEU A 45 -23.33 -30.73 -5.92
CA LEU A 45 -22.23 -31.04 -5.01
C LEU A 45 -22.65 -32.10 -3.98
N GLU A 46 -21.82 -33.13 -3.80
CA GLU A 46 -22.05 -34.17 -2.81
C GLU A 46 -21.73 -33.64 -1.40
N ILE A 47 -22.74 -33.61 -0.53
CA ILE A 47 -22.61 -33.19 0.87
C ILE A 47 -22.80 -34.42 1.78
N VAL A 48 -21.77 -34.73 2.56
CA VAL A 48 -21.72 -35.89 3.46
C VAL A 48 -21.36 -35.47 4.88
N SER A 49 -21.31 -36.45 5.80
CA SER A 49 -20.78 -36.22 7.15
C SER A 49 -19.30 -35.82 7.10
N ILE A 50 -18.82 -35.10 8.11
CA ILE A 50 -17.42 -34.63 8.15
C ILE A 50 -16.44 -35.81 8.09
N VAL A 51 -16.70 -36.90 8.81
CA VAL A 51 -15.87 -38.10 8.82
C VAL A 51 -15.80 -38.74 7.44
N GLU A 52 -16.94 -38.91 6.77
CA GLU A 52 -16.97 -39.48 5.43
C GLU A 52 -16.21 -38.59 4.44
N CYS A 53 -16.41 -37.27 4.53
CA CYS A 53 -15.68 -36.30 3.72
C CYS A 53 -14.15 -36.43 3.88
N ILE A 54 -13.64 -36.57 5.10
CA ILE A 54 -12.20 -36.72 5.36
C ILE A 54 -11.64 -38.03 4.79
N ARG A 55 -12.43 -39.12 4.80
CA ARG A 55 -12.00 -40.41 4.24
C ARG A 55 -11.82 -40.37 2.71
N ARG A 56 -12.65 -39.59 2.01
CA ARG A 56 -12.72 -39.56 0.53
C ARG A 56 -11.51 -38.93 -0.17
N SER A 57 -10.76 -38.04 0.48
CA SER A 57 -9.62 -37.36 -0.16
C SER A 57 -8.41 -37.24 0.76
N PRO A 58 -7.18 -37.30 0.22
CA PRO A 58 -5.97 -36.92 0.96
C PRO A 58 -5.81 -35.39 1.13
N ILE A 59 -6.47 -34.57 0.31
CA ILE A 59 -6.37 -33.09 0.36
C ILE A 59 -7.70 -32.52 0.87
N ILE A 60 -7.63 -31.77 1.96
CA ILE A 60 -8.80 -31.29 2.69
C ILE A 60 -8.68 -29.80 2.90
N PHE A 61 -9.62 -29.04 2.36
CA PHE A 61 -9.78 -27.62 2.69
C PHE A 61 -10.56 -27.46 3.98
N VAL A 62 -10.01 -26.68 4.92
CA VAL A 62 -10.65 -26.38 6.20
C VAL A 62 -11.39 -25.05 6.09
N ALA A 63 -12.61 -25.08 5.56
CA ALA A 63 -13.47 -23.91 5.32
C ALA A 63 -14.42 -23.61 6.50
N ILE A 64 -13.89 -23.66 7.72
CA ILE A 64 -14.59 -23.36 8.97
C ILE A 64 -13.82 -22.32 9.78
N HIS A 65 -14.52 -21.60 10.66
CA HIS A 65 -13.88 -20.66 11.57
C HIS A 65 -13.05 -21.40 12.65
N PRO A 66 -11.96 -20.79 13.16
CA PRO A 66 -11.07 -21.39 14.16
C PRO A 66 -11.79 -21.87 15.42
N GLU A 67 -12.84 -21.17 15.83
CA GLU A 67 -13.71 -21.50 16.97
C GLU A 67 -14.36 -22.89 16.85
N HIS A 68 -14.52 -23.40 15.62
CA HIS A 68 -15.16 -24.69 15.35
C HIS A 68 -14.16 -25.81 15.02
N TYR A 69 -12.85 -25.56 15.11
CA TYR A 69 -11.84 -26.61 14.89
C TYR A 69 -11.99 -27.75 15.88
N ILE A 70 -12.29 -27.43 17.15
CA ILE A 70 -12.47 -28.43 18.20
C ILE A 70 -13.62 -29.38 17.83
N ASP A 71 -14.81 -28.84 17.65
CA ASP A 71 -16.02 -29.63 17.40
C ASP A 71 -15.99 -30.38 16.07
N SER A 72 -15.37 -29.80 15.04
CA SER A 72 -15.47 -30.30 13.67
C SER A 72 -14.30 -31.17 13.23
N LEU A 73 -13.11 -31.00 13.82
CA LEU A 73 -11.89 -31.70 13.40
C LEU A 73 -11.20 -32.41 14.56
N ILE A 74 -10.89 -31.70 15.66
CA ILE A 74 -10.05 -32.22 16.75
C ILE A 74 -10.79 -33.33 17.50
N SER A 75 -12.09 -33.18 17.77
CA SER A 75 -12.91 -34.24 18.37
C SER A 75 -12.84 -35.56 17.58
N HIS A 76 -12.90 -35.48 16.25
CA HIS A 76 -12.81 -36.65 15.38
C HIS A 76 -11.40 -37.24 15.36
N PHE A 77 -10.36 -36.40 15.44
CA PHE A 77 -8.98 -36.86 15.60
C PHE A 77 -8.74 -37.57 16.94
N GLU A 78 -9.31 -37.06 18.03
CA GLU A 78 -9.23 -37.70 19.36
C GLU A 78 -9.90 -39.08 19.38
N HIS A 79 -11.00 -39.26 18.64
CA HIS A 79 -11.69 -40.53 18.51
C HIS A 79 -11.02 -41.51 17.54
N GLU A 80 -10.53 -41.04 16.39
CA GLU A 80 -9.92 -41.87 15.35
C GLU A 80 -8.68 -41.15 14.77
N PRO A 81 -7.50 -41.23 15.43
CA PRO A 81 -6.29 -40.52 14.98
C PRO A 81 -5.87 -40.87 13.55
N SER A 82 -6.05 -42.14 13.16
CA SER A 82 -5.73 -42.66 11.83
C SER A 82 -6.47 -41.98 10.69
N LEU A 83 -7.57 -41.29 10.98
CA LEU A 83 -8.38 -40.56 9.99
C LEU A 83 -7.56 -39.46 9.29
N PHE A 84 -6.61 -38.87 10.01
CA PHE A 84 -5.81 -37.72 9.56
C PHE A 84 -4.38 -38.09 9.14
N ASP A 85 -3.98 -39.35 9.27
CA ASP A 85 -2.61 -39.80 8.98
C ASP A 85 -2.22 -39.51 7.53
N GLY A 86 -1.19 -38.68 7.36
CA GLY A 86 -0.65 -38.30 6.05
C GLY A 86 -1.58 -37.41 5.21
N LYS A 87 -2.70 -36.94 5.76
CA LYS A 87 -3.63 -36.01 5.10
C LYS A 87 -3.01 -34.61 5.02
N ILE A 88 -3.41 -33.87 3.99
CA ILE A 88 -3.01 -32.48 3.78
C ILE A 88 -4.19 -31.59 4.18
N LEU A 89 -4.04 -30.85 5.27
CA LEU A 89 -5.03 -29.88 5.75
C LEU A 89 -4.66 -28.48 5.26
N ILE A 90 -5.46 -27.93 4.36
CA ILE A 90 -5.29 -26.56 3.86
C ILE A 90 -6.11 -25.62 4.74
N ASP A 91 -5.44 -24.90 5.63
CA ASP A 91 -6.05 -23.86 6.45
C ASP A 91 -6.21 -22.56 5.66
N ILE A 92 -7.47 -22.15 5.46
CA ILE A 92 -7.86 -20.94 4.75
C ILE A 92 -8.38 -19.82 5.68
N SER A 93 -8.33 -20.03 7.01
CA SER A 93 -8.90 -19.11 7.99
C SER A 93 -8.16 -17.76 8.04
N ASN A 94 -8.75 -16.76 8.67
CA ASN A 94 -8.07 -15.52 9.06
C ASN A 94 -8.31 -15.30 10.56
N GLN A 95 -7.36 -14.69 11.28
CA GLN A 95 -7.53 -14.38 12.71
C GLN A 95 -8.62 -13.33 12.92
N THR A 96 -9.47 -13.54 13.93
CA THR A 96 -10.41 -12.51 14.38
C THR A 96 -9.68 -11.45 15.22
N CYS A 97 -10.34 -10.30 15.45
CA CYS A 97 -9.74 -9.18 16.16
C CYS A 97 -9.22 -9.57 17.55
N GLU A 98 -10.00 -10.36 18.28
CA GLU A 98 -9.73 -10.73 19.67
C GLU A 98 -8.57 -11.73 19.77
N GLU A 99 -8.50 -12.72 18.88
CA GLU A 99 -7.45 -13.73 18.87
C GLU A 99 -6.05 -13.15 18.59
N SER A 100 -5.97 -12.11 17.76
CA SER A 100 -4.69 -11.53 17.33
C SER A 100 -3.88 -10.87 18.45
N HIS A 101 -4.54 -10.45 19.54
CA HIS A 101 -3.91 -9.84 20.71
C HIS A 101 -3.58 -10.85 21.81
N LEU A 102 -4.27 -11.99 21.82
CA LEU A 102 -4.17 -13.01 22.86
C LEU A 102 -3.19 -14.13 22.50
N ASN A 103 -3.07 -14.47 21.22
CA ASN A 103 -2.31 -15.62 20.77
C ASN A 103 -1.08 -15.23 19.96
N ASP A 104 0.08 -15.73 20.38
CA ASP A 104 1.33 -15.55 19.62
C ASP A 104 1.40 -16.47 18.39
N SER A 105 0.66 -17.60 18.40
CA SER A 105 0.58 -18.57 17.31
C SER A 105 -0.53 -18.28 16.30
N SER A 106 -0.31 -18.63 15.03
CA SER A 106 -1.32 -18.59 13.96
C SER A 106 -2.37 -19.69 14.11
N ASN A 107 -3.50 -19.56 13.41
CA ASN A 107 -4.52 -20.62 13.36
C ASN A 107 -3.97 -21.90 12.72
N ALA A 108 -3.13 -21.76 11.70
CA ALA A 108 -2.45 -22.91 11.08
C ALA A 108 -1.46 -23.61 12.04
N GLU A 109 -0.71 -22.87 12.86
CA GLU A 109 0.17 -23.45 13.88
C GLU A 109 -0.63 -24.18 14.98
N ARG A 110 -1.75 -23.60 15.41
CA ARG A 110 -2.67 -24.24 16.37
C ARG A 110 -3.23 -25.54 15.80
N LEU A 111 -3.66 -25.53 14.54
CA LEU A 111 -4.17 -26.71 13.86
C LEU A 111 -3.10 -27.80 13.71
N GLN A 112 -1.86 -27.42 13.36
CA GLN A 112 -0.74 -28.36 13.24
C GLN A 112 -0.38 -29.01 14.58
N THR A 113 -0.49 -28.25 15.68
CA THR A 113 -0.24 -28.76 17.03
C THR A 113 -1.35 -29.71 17.48
N ALA A 114 -2.61 -29.40 17.12
CA ALA A 114 -3.77 -30.21 17.50
C ALA A 114 -3.88 -31.52 16.72
N ILE A 115 -3.43 -31.57 15.45
CA ILE A 115 -3.50 -32.75 14.59
C ILE A 115 -2.09 -33.05 14.04
N PRO A 116 -1.19 -33.63 14.87
CA PRO A 116 0.23 -33.78 14.54
C PRO A 116 0.51 -34.71 13.36
N ASN A 117 -0.37 -35.68 13.09
CA ASN A 117 -0.19 -36.66 12.02
C ASN A 117 -0.61 -36.13 10.63
N ALA A 118 -1.26 -34.96 10.60
CA ALA A 118 -1.62 -34.27 9.36
C ALA A 118 -0.56 -33.23 8.98
N PHE A 119 -0.46 -32.98 7.68
CA PHE A 119 0.37 -31.92 7.13
C PHE A 119 -0.45 -30.65 6.92
N VAL A 120 -0.26 -29.65 7.78
CA VAL A 120 -0.97 -28.38 7.66
C VAL A 120 -0.28 -27.43 6.69
N VAL A 121 -1.07 -26.77 5.84
CA VAL A 121 -0.64 -25.77 4.88
C VAL A 121 -1.52 -24.54 5.02
N LYS A 122 -0.91 -23.36 5.21
CA LYS A 122 -1.62 -22.09 5.09
C LYS A 122 -1.70 -21.67 3.63
N ALA A 123 -2.90 -21.49 3.11
CA ALA A 123 -3.12 -20.99 1.75
C ALA A 123 -4.51 -20.35 1.59
N PHE A 124 -4.73 -19.66 0.47
CA PHE A 124 -6.03 -19.08 0.03
C PHE A 124 -6.70 -18.05 0.95
N ASN A 125 -6.14 -17.74 2.11
CA ASN A 125 -6.70 -16.79 3.06
C ASN A 125 -6.77 -15.34 2.53
N THR A 126 -5.98 -15.03 1.49
CA THR A 126 -5.97 -13.74 0.77
C THR A 126 -7.05 -13.62 -0.30
N ILE A 127 -7.74 -14.70 -0.64
CA ILE A 127 -8.76 -14.72 -1.70
C ILE A 127 -10.14 -14.62 -1.07
N SER A 128 -10.93 -13.61 -1.48
CA SER A 128 -12.31 -13.48 -1.02
C SER A 128 -13.21 -14.53 -1.67
N SER A 129 -14.33 -14.87 -1.02
CA SER A 129 -15.31 -15.81 -1.59
C SER A 129 -15.87 -15.33 -2.94
N PHE A 130 -16.01 -14.00 -3.11
CA PHE A 130 -16.43 -13.40 -4.37
C PHE A 130 -15.40 -13.60 -5.49
N ALA A 131 -14.11 -13.36 -5.21
CA ALA A 131 -13.04 -13.58 -6.18
C ALA A 131 -12.86 -15.06 -6.53
N MET A 132 -13.13 -15.96 -5.58
CA MET A 132 -13.11 -17.41 -5.80
C MET A 132 -14.20 -17.88 -6.78
N GLN A 133 -15.39 -17.26 -6.74
CA GLN A 133 -16.49 -17.55 -7.68
C GLN A 133 -16.27 -16.95 -9.07
N SER A 134 -15.54 -15.85 -9.17
CA SER A 134 -15.30 -15.17 -10.43
C SER A 134 -14.34 -15.96 -11.34
N THR A 135 -14.74 -16.13 -12.61
CA THR A 135 -13.93 -16.80 -13.64
C THR A 135 -12.87 -15.88 -14.26
N THR A 136 -12.99 -14.55 -14.10
CA THR A 136 -12.13 -13.56 -14.77
C THR A 136 -10.99 -13.03 -13.88
N THR A 137 -11.06 -13.23 -12.56
CA THR A 137 -10.10 -12.65 -11.60
C THR A 137 -8.95 -13.58 -11.22
N GLY A 138 -8.93 -14.82 -11.70
CA GLY A 138 -7.99 -15.86 -11.28
C GLY A 138 -6.52 -15.44 -11.38
N GLU A 139 -6.09 -14.97 -12.55
CA GLU A 139 -4.68 -14.68 -12.83
C GLU A 139 -4.13 -13.45 -12.08
N SER A 140 -4.98 -12.53 -11.64
CA SER A 140 -4.55 -11.35 -10.86
C SER A 140 -4.47 -11.64 -9.35
N CYS A 141 -5.01 -12.77 -8.91
CA CYS A 141 -5.08 -13.15 -7.51
C CYS A 141 -3.86 -13.98 -7.09
N LYS A 142 -3.14 -13.50 -6.08
CA LYS A 142 -1.96 -14.18 -5.53
C LYS A 142 -2.31 -15.03 -4.32
N VAL A 143 -1.95 -16.31 -4.39
CA VAL A 143 -2.07 -17.28 -3.31
C VAL A 143 -0.70 -17.51 -2.68
N PHE A 144 -0.58 -17.14 -1.41
CA PHE A 144 0.64 -17.39 -0.64
C PHE A 144 0.53 -18.73 0.09
N VAL A 145 1.55 -19.58 -0.02
CA VAL A 145 1.55 -20.94 0.52
C VAL A 145 2.69 -21.12 1.51
N ALA A 146 2.36 -21.43 2.77
CA ALA A 146 3.32 -21.68 3.85
C ALA A 146 3.10 -23.04 4.51
N SER A 147 4.18 -23.80 4.68
CA SER A 147 4.20 -25.10 5.39
C SER A 147 5.64 -25.55 5.63
N ASP A 148 5.85 -26.36 6.68
CA ASP A 148 7.16 -26.92 7.03
C ASP A 148 7.52 -28.13 6.14
N HIS A 149 6.54 -28.72 5.45
CA HIS A 149 6.77 -29.84 4.53
C HIS A 149 6.84 -29.38 3.07
N SER A 150 8.02 -29.49 2.46
CA SER A 150 8.29 -29.02 1.09
C SER A 150 7.45 -29.74 0.03
N ILE A 151 7.31 -31.07 0.12
CA ILE A 151 6.54 -31.89 -0.82
C ILE A 151 5.06 -31.48 -0.81
N VAL A 152 4.49 -31.37 0.39
CA VAL A 152 3.08 -31.01 0.60
C VAL A 152 2.82 -29.58 0.11
N LYS A 153 3.71 -28.65 0.46
CA LYS A 153 3.65 -27.27 -0.03
C LYS A 153 3.65 -27.17 -1.55
N ASN A 154 4.52 -27.92 -2.22
CA ASN A 154 4.56 -27.94 -3.69
C ASN A 154 3.28 -28.51 -4.30
N LYS A 155 2.66 -29.53 -3.68
CA LYS A 155 1.34 -30.03 -4.11
C LYS A 155 0.27 -28.94 -4.05
N VAL A 156 0.21 -28.17 -2.97
CA VAL A 156 -0.76 -27.07 -2.81
C VAL A 156 -0.48 -25.91 -3.78
N ILE A 157 0.79 -25.61 -4.06
CA ILE A 157 1.20 -24.62 -5.07
C ILE A 157 0.71 -25.03 -6.47
N THR A 158 0.89 -26.30 -6.84
CA THR A 158 0.38 -26.85 -8.12
C THR A 158 -1.14 -26.80 -8.16
N LEU A 159 -1.82 -27.22 -7.09
CA LEU A 159 -3.27 -27.14 -6.98
C LEU A 159 -3.79 -25.71 -7.18
N ALA A 160 -3.17 -24.71 -6.56
CA ALA A 160 -3.54 -23.30 -6.75
C ALA A 160 -3.38 -22.85 -8.21
N ARG A 161 -2.35 -23.33 -8.93
CA ARG A 161 -2.16 -23.05 -10.37
C ARG A 161 -3.20 -23.74 -11.23
N GLU A 162 -3.57 -24.98 -10.92
CA GLU A 162 -4.66 -25.71 -11.59
C GLU A 162 -6.02 -25.01 -11.37
N MET A 163 -6.17 -24.29 -10.26
CA MET A 163 -7.30 -23.38 -10.00
C MET A 163 -7.19 -22.02 -10.71
N ASN A 164 -6.20 -21.85 -11.61
CA ASN A 164 -5.87 -20.60 -12.32
C ASN A 164 -5.54 -19.43 -11.38
N PHE A 165 -4.80 -19.68 -10.29
CA PHE A 165 -4.23 -18.64 -9.44
C PHE A 165 -2.71 -18.58 -9.56
N ASP A 166 -2.15 -17.39 -9.38
CA ASP A 166 -0.70 -17.23 -9.24
C ASP A 166 -0.29 -17.58 -7.80
N SER A 167 0.63 -18.53 -7.63
CA SER A 167 0.94 -19.12 -6.33
C SER A 167 2.43 -19.00 -5.96
N PHE A 168 2.68 -18.58 -4.71
CA PHE A 168 4.01 -18.27 -4.19
C PHE A 168 4.31 -19.06 -2.92
N ASN A 169 5.50 -19.67 -2.88
CA ASN A 169 6.04 -20.27 -1.66
C ASN A 169 6.53 -19.16 -0.72
N THR A 170 5.95 -19.07 0.47
CA THR A 170 6.33 -18.08 1.48
C THR A 170 7.14 -18.64 2.64
N GLY A 171 7.54 -19.91 2.59
CA GLY A 171 8.44 -20.52 3.58
C GLY A 171 7.72 -21.44 4.57
N SER A 172 8.16 -21.40 5.84
CA SER A 172 7.67 -22.23 6.95
C SER A 172 6.28 -21.84 7.43
N ILE A 173 5.60 -22.71 8.16
CA ILE A 173 4.26 -22.47 8.71
C ILE A 173 4.19 -21.22 9.60
N ARG A 174 5.30 -20.82 10.25
CA ARG A 174 5.41 -19.59 11.06
C ARG A 174 5.01 -18.31 10.31
N VAL A 175 5.15 -18.30 8.98
CA VAL A 175 4.78 -17.16 8.13
C VAL A 175 3.26 -16.97 8.07
N ALA A 176 2.48 -18.00 8.42
CA ALA A 176 1.03 -17.91 8.56
C ALA A 176 0.59 -16.80 9.51
N ARG A 177 1.35 -16.51 10.58
CA ARG A 177 1.06 -15.39 11.51
C ARG A 177 1.00 -14.05 10.78
N HIS A 178 1.89 -13.84 9.82
CA HIS A 178 1.91 -12.63 9.02
C HIS A 178 0.79 -12.65 7.97
N LEU A 179 0.57 -13.77 7.29
CA LEU A 179 -0.47 -13.91 6.27
C LEU A 179 -1.88 -13.68 6.83
N GLU A 180 -2.16 -14.20 8.02
CA GLU A 180 -3.45 -14.03 8.72
C GLU A 180 -3.69 -12.59 9.17
N ARG A 181 -2.64 -11.89 9.63
CA ARG A 181 -2.74 -10.49 10.05
C ARG A 181 -2.83 -9.53 8.87
N ASN A 182 -2.15 -9.84 7.77
CA ASN A 182 -2.03 -8.96 6.61
C ASN A 182 -3.39 -8.70 5.93
N THR A 183 -4.28 -9.70 5.90
CA THR A 183 -5.62 -9.59 5.30
C THR A 183 -6.52 -8.56 5.99
N ARG A 184 -6.27 -8.27 7.27
CA ARG A 184 -6.98 -7.22 8.03
C ARG A 184 -6.35 -5.84 7.90
N SER A 185 -5.05 -5.77 7.60
CA SER A 185 -4.33 -4.52 7.69
C SER A 185 -4.69 -3.58 6.53
N LEU A 186 -5.38 -2.48 6.83
CA LEU A 186 -5.68 -1.44 5.85
C LEU A 186 -4.57 -0.39 5.88
N PHE A 187 -3.78 -0.34 4.80
CA PHE A 187 -2.70 0.63 4.60
C PHE A 187 -1.77 0.81 5.83
N SER A 188 -1.37 -0.28 6.47
CA SER A 188 -0.58 -0.24 7.73
C SER A 188 0.68 0.63 7.65
N GLN A 189 1.39 0.61 6.52
CA GLN A 189 2.60 1.43 6.30
C GLN A 189 2.30 2.91 6.02
N TRP A 190 1.04 3.28 5.73
CA TRP A 190 0.65 4.65 5.38
C TRP A 190 0.08 5.45 6.53
N GLN A 191 -0.36 4.80 7.61
CA GLN A 191 -1.02 5.47 8.74
C GLN A 191 -0.17 6.61 9.29
N ILE A 192 1.10 6.34 9.63
CA ILE A 192 2.03 7.36 10.15
C ILE A 192 2.32 8.44 9.10
N PRO A 193 2.73 8.12 7.86
CA PRO A 193 2.91 9.11 6.79
C PRO A 193 1.73 10.06 6.60
N ILE A 194 0.50 9.53 6.55
CA ILE A 194 -0.71 10.33 6.34
C ILE A 194 -0.90 11.30 7.51
N VAL A 195 -0.77 10.83 8.75
CA VAL A 195 -0.91 11.68 9.94
C VAL A 195 0.15 12.79 9.94
N VAL A 196 1.42 12.45 9.65
CA VAL A 196 2.51 13.44 9.55
C VAL A 196 2.21 14.48 8.47
N THR A 197 1.76 14.06 7.30
CA THR A 197 1.38 14.97 6.21
C THR A 197 0.22 15.88 6.60
N LEU A 198 -0.82 15.36 7.24
CA LEU A 198 -1.96 16.16 7.70
C LEU A 198 -1.55 17.19 8.75
N ILE A 199 -0.67 16.82 9.68
CA ILE A 199 -0.11 17.75 10.67
C ILE A 199 0.66 18.88 9.99
N ILE A 200 1.53 18.56 9.03
CA ILE A 200 2.33 19.57 8.31
C ILE A 200 1.43 20.50 7.49
N ILE A 201 0.45 19.96 6.77
CA ILE A 201 -0.53 20.76 6.03
C ILE A 201 -1.30 21.67 6.99
N SER A 202 -1.72 21.16 8.16
CA SER A 202 -2.43 21.96 9.16
C SER A 202 -1.57 23.10 9.69
N ILE A 203 -0.28 22.86 9.99
CA ILE A 203 0.63 23.89 10.48
C ILE A 203 0.78 25.00 9.44
N TRP A 204 1.06 24.64 8.18
CA TRP A 204 1.21 25.63 7.11
C TRP A 204 -0.10 26.34 6.79
N LEU A 205 -1.24 25.65 6.83
CA LEU A 205 -2.56 26.23 6.62
C LEU A 205 -2.89 27.26 7.70
N THR A 206 -2.65 26.94 8.97
CA THR A 206 -2.86 27.89 10.06
C THR A 206 -1.94 29.09 9.91
N TYR A 207 -0.66 28.86 9.57
CA TYR A 207 0.29 29.96 9.35
C TYR A 207 -0.14 30.88 8.21
N THR A 208 -0.50 30.34 7.03
CA THR A 208 -0.94 31.14 5.88
C THR A 208 -2.25 31.88 6.16
N LEU A 209 -3.21 31.24 6.84
CA LEU A 209 -4.45 31.90 7.28
C LEU A 209 -4.17 33.08 8.21
N CYS A 210 -3.35 32.88 9.25
CA CYS A 210 -3.02 33.93 10.21
C CYS A 210 -2.27 35.09 9.55
N MET A 211 -1.28 34.80 8.72
CA MET A 211 -0.51 35.84 8.05
C MET A 211 -1.37 36.63 7.07
N SER A 212 -2.02 35.96 6.13
CA SER A 212 -2.68 36.61 4.99
C SER A 212 -3.99 37.30 5.35
N PHE A 213 -4.75 36.79 6.33
CA PHE A 213 -6.07 37.33 6.70
C PHE A 213 -6.11 38.10 8.02
N ILE A 214 -5.27 37.75 9.00
CA ILE A 214 -5.33 38.36 10.34
C ILE A 214 -4.26 39.44 10.49
N SER A 215 -3.02 39.17 10.05
CA SER A 215 -1.90 40.09 10.29
C SER A 215 -1.75 41.17 9.23
N THR A 216 -1.76 40.81 7.95
CA THR A 216 -1.44 41.77 6.88
C THR A 216 -2.67 42.26 6.11
N HIS A 217 -3.82 41.57 6.25
CA HIS A 217 -5.06 41.83 5.49
C HIS A 217 -4.83 42.00 3.98
N THR A 218 -3.84 41.30 3.42
CA THR A 218 -3.38 41.50 2.03
C THR A 218 -4.22 40.74 1.01
N THR A 219 -4.94 39.70 1.42
CA THR A 219 -5.69 38.82 0.52
C THR A 219 -7.20 38.87 0.77
N SER A 220 -7.98 38.86 -0.31
CA SER A 220 -9.44 38.75 -0.23
C SER A 220 -9.89 37.31 0.05
N TRP A 221 -11.03 37.13 0.70
CA TRP A 221 -11.62 35.80 0.98
C TRP A 221 -11.89 34.98 -0.30
N ASN A 222 -12.02 35.65 -1.45
CA ASN A 222 -12.19 35.00 -2.75
C ASN A 222 -10.94 34.20 -3.20
N GLN A 223 -9.77 34.47 -2.61
CA GLN A 223 -8.50 33.83 -2.97
C GLN A 223 -8.17 32.59 -2.10
N LEU A 224 -9.09 32.20 -1.22
CA LEU A 224 -8.92 31.10 -0.27
C LEU A 224 -8.63 29.74 -0.96
N PHE A 225 -9.43 29.38 -1.96
CA PHE A 225 -9.43 28.02 -2.50
C PHE A 225 -8.27 27.71 -3.43
N LEU A 226 -7.76 28.71 -4.15
CA LEU A 226 -6.73 28.48 -5.16
C LEU A 226 -5.40 29.11 -4.74
N HIS A 227 -5.36 30.41 -4.49
CA HIS A 227 -4.10 31.10 -4.18
C HIS A 227 -3.51 30.66 -2.82
N MET A 228 -4.29 30.76 -1.74
CA MET A 228 -3.81 30.37 -0.40
C MET A 228 -3.55 28.87 -0.28
N ALA A 229 -4.41 28.04 -0.88
CA ALA A 229 -4.20 26.61 -0.93
C ALA A 229 -2.90 26.26 -1.68
N ASN A 230 -2.57 26.97 -2.77
CA ASN A 230 -1.32 26.75 -3.51
C ASN A 230 -0.07 27.04 -2.66
N GLU A 231 -0.07 28.14 -1.90
CA GLU A 231 1.02 28.49 -0.97
C GLU A 231 1.17 27.46 0.16
N THR A 232 0.05 26.97 0.67
CA THR A 232 0.03 25.96 1.73
C THR A 232 0.58 24.63 1.22
N LEU A 233 0.17 24.20 0.02
CA LEU A 233 0.59 22.94 -0.58
C LEU A 233 2.08 22.95 -0.94
N CYS A 234 2.61 24.06 -1.48
CA CYS A 234 4.02 24.13 -1.84
C CYS A 234 4.93 24.10 -0.60
N SER A 235 4.57 24.85 0.45
CA SER A 235 5.30 24.88 1.72
C SER A 235 5.26 23.53 2.42
N SER A 236 4.12 22.84 2.35
CA SER A 236 3.96 21.48 2.85
C SER A 236 4.81 20.48 2.05
N ALA A 237 4.85 20.59 0.72
CA ALA A 237 5.60 19.70 -0.15
C ALA A 237 7.12 19.80 0.10
N ILE A 238 7.69 21.00 0.16
CA ILE A 238 9.14 21.15 0.40
C ILE A 238 9.53 20.69 1.83
N THR A 239 8.67 20.93 2.82
CA THR A 239 8.87 20.44 4.20
C THR A 239 8.85 18.91 4.24
N MET A 240 7.85 18.30 3.60
CA MET A 240 7.74 16.85 3.48
C MET A 240 8.94 16.23 2.74
N LEU A 241 9.42 16.88 1.67
CA LEU A 241 10.61 16.44 0.93
C LEU A 241 11.86 16.44 1.83
N ALA A 242 12.03 17.46 2.67
CA ALA A 242 13.14 17.51 3.62
C ALA A 242 13.04 16.36 4.65
N ILE A 243 11.85 16.08 5.18
CA ILE A 243 11.57 14.98 6.13
C ILE A 243 11.84 13.61 5.52
N VAL A 244 11.68 13.42 4.21
CA VAL A 244 12.04 12.17 3.52
C VAL A 244 13.55 11.90 3.58
N TYR A 245 14.38 12.93 3.39
CA TYR A 245 15.84 12.78 3.31
C TYR A 245 16.56 12.93 4.66
N MET A 246 15.98 13.67 5.61
CA MET A 246 16.51 13.90 6.95
C MET A 246 16.93 12.64 7.74
N PRO A 247 16.13 11.55 7.82
CA PRO A 247 16.48 10.39 8.67
C PRO A 247 17.74 9.68 8.19
N SER A 248 18.09 9.79 6.91
CA SER A 248 19.34 9.23 6.36
C SER A 248 20.57 9.92 6.95
N ASN A 249 20.49 11.25 7.12
CA ASN A 249 21.57 12.04 7.73
C ASN A 249 21.67 11.74 9.23
N LEU A 250 20.53 11.64 9.92
CA LEU A 250 20.50 11.22 11.33
C LEU A 250 21.10 9.83 11.52
N ALA A 251 20.71 8.86 10.68
CA ALA A 251 21.28 7.51 10.73
C ALA A 251 22.81 7.51 10.57
N CYS A 252 23.35 8.35 9.68
CA CYS A 252 24.80 8.55 9.53
C CYS A 252 25.43 9.08 10.82
N ILE A 253 24.83 10.11 11.44
CA ILE A 253 25.31 10.66 12.73
C ILE A 253 25.31 9.57 13.81
N PHE A 254 24.24 8.78 13.93
CA PHE A 254 24.17 7.67 14.88
C PHE A 254 25.25 6.61 14.63
N GLN A 255 25.53 6.28 13.37
CA GLN A 255 26.59 5.33 13.02
C GLN A 255 27.99 5.87 13.38
N LEU A 256 28.24 7.16 13.15
CA LEU A 256 29.50 7.81 13.52
C LEU A 256 29.69 7.86 15.03
N VAL A 257 28.65 8.25 15.78
CA VAL A 257 28.70 8.32 17.26
C VAL A 257 28.91 6.94 17.87
N ASN A 258 28.30 5.88 17.31
CA ASN A 258 28.45 4.52 17.82
C ASN A 258 29.75 3.84 17.38
N GLY A 259 30.47 4.38 16.37
CA GLY A 259 31.67 3.75 15.80
C GLY A 259 31.41 2.42 15.06
N THR A 260 30.15 2.01 14.88
CA THR A 260 29.78 0.76 14.20
C THR A 260 28.45 0.91 13.46
N ARG A 261 28.29 0.14 12.38
CA ARG A 261 27.05 0.04 11.59
C ARG A 261 26.12 -1.07 12.07
N GLU A 262 26.62 -1.99 12.88
CA GLU A 262 25.89 -3.20 13.31
C GLU A 262 24.94 -2.93 14.48
N ARG A 263 25.04 -1.76 15.12
CA ARG A 263 24.14 -1.39 16.21
C ARG A 263 22.78 -1.01 15.65
N ARG A 264 21.73 -1.66 16.14
CA ARG A 264 20.33 -1.38 15.77
C ARG A 264 19.97 0.07 16.11
N PHE A 265 19.27 0.73 15.18
CA PHE A 265 18.73 2.07 15.41
C PHE A 265 17.61 2.08 16.46
N PRO A 266 17.39 3.23 17.14
CA PRO A 266 16.20 3.45 17.94
C PRO A 266 14.92 3.17 17.13
N MET A 267 13.90 2.63 17.79
CA MET A 267 12.65 2.21 17.11
C MET A 267 11.97 3.32 16.32
N TRP A 268 12.04 4.57 16.80
CA TRP A 268 11.45 5.72 16.11
C TRP A 268 12.17 6.02 14.77
N LEU A 269 13.50 5.89 14.73
CA LEU A 269 14.30 6.16 13.54
C LEU A 269 14.14 5.02 12.52
N ASP A 270 14.10 3.78 12.99
CA ASP A 270 13.85 2.61 12.15
C ASP A 270 12.48 2.69 11.46
N ARG A 271 11.41 3.00 12.22
CA ARG A 271 10.07 3.22 11.66
C ARG A 271 10.03 4.37 10.66
N TRP A 272 10.76 5.45 10.90
CA TRP A 272 10.84 6.58 9.97
C TRP A 272 11.60 6.23 8.70
N LEU A 273 12.71 5.48 8.79
CA LEU A 273 13.46 5.03 7.62
C LEU A 273 12.62 4.13 6.69
N LEU A 274 11.74 3.30 7.28
CA LEU A 274 10.81 2.43 6.55
C LEU A 274 9.65 3.19 5.90
N SER A 275 9.27 4.36 6.43
CA SER A 275 8.13 5.14 5.93
C SER A 275 8.50 6.15 4.83
N ARG A 276 9.79 6.27 4.48
CA ARG A 276 10.30 7.23 3.48
C ARG A 276 9.62 7.10 2.12
N LYS A 277 9.30 5.89 1.69
CA LYS A 277 8.63 5.66 0.40
C LYS A 277 7.25 6.35 0.37
N GLN A 278 6.45 6.12 1.41
CA GLN A 278 5.09 6.66 1.54
C GLN A 278 5.14 8.19 1.68
N LEU A 279 6.04 8.71 2.51
CA LEU A 279 6.27 10.15 2.65
C LEU A 279 6.67 10.79 1.31
N GLY A 280 7.55 10.16 0.54
CA GLY A 280 7.97 10.63 -0.78
C GLY A 280 6.83 10.66 -1.80
N ILE A 281 5.95 9.65 -1.81
CA ILE A 281 4.77 9.63 -2.70
C ILE A 281 3.77 10.73 -2.32
N LEU A 282 3.51 10.95 -1.02
CA LEU A 282 2.65 12.05 -0.56
C LEU A 282 3.26 13.41 -0.92
N THR A 283 4.58 13.55 -0.79
CA THR A 283 5.30 14.76 -1.22
C THR A 283 5.10 15.03 -2.71
N PHE A 284 5.22 14.01 -3.56
CA PHE A 284 4.97 14.13 -4.99
C PHE A 284 3.54 14.56 -5.30
N ALA A 285 2.54 14.00 -4.60
CA ALA A 285 1.15 14.40 -4.78
C ALA A 285 0.93 15.89 -4.47
N LEU A 286 1.47 16.37 -3.33
CA LEU A 286 1.38 17.79 -2.97
C LEU A 286 2.08 18.70 -3.98
N ALA A 287 3.29 18.34 -4.42
CA ALA A 287 4.05 19.09 -5.41
C ALA A 287 3.37 19.11 -6.79
N LEU A 288 2.73 18.01 -7.19
CA LEU A 288 1.96 17.93 -8.43
C LEU A 288 0.71 18.81 -8.36
N SER A 289 -0.04 18.77 -7.25
CA SER A 289 -1.18 19.67 -7.03
C SER A 289 -0.76 21.14 -7.06
N HIS A 290 0.34 21.49 -6.39
CA HIS A 290 0.93 22.82 -6.44
C HIS A 290 1.29 23.25 -7.88
N SER A 291 1.90 22.34 -8.65
CA SER A 291 2.28 22.61 -10.04
C SER A 291 1.05 22.90 -10.91
N ILE A 292 -0.02 22.11 -10.78
CA ILE A 292 -1.29 22.30 -11.51
C ILE A 292 -1.94 23.63 -11.12
N MET A 293 -2.03 23.93 -9.83
CA MET A 293 -2.63 25.19 -9.35
C MET A 293 -1.81 26.40 -9.78
N THR A 294 -0.48 26.29 -9.80
CA THR A 294 0.41 27.37 -10.26
C THR A 294 0.24 27.64 -11.75
N LEU A 295 0.08 26.60 -12.60
CA LEU A 295 -0.21 26.79 -14.03
C LEU A 295 -1.52 27.54 -14.27
N ILE A 296 -2.51 27.39 -13.40
CA ILE A 296 -3.77 28.16 -13.46
C ILE A 296 -3.56 29.59 -12.98
N LEU A 297 -2.73 29.79 -11.95
CA LEU A 297 -2.51 31.09 -11.31
C LEU A 297 -1.47 31.98 -11.99
N ILE A 298 -0.60 31.44 -12.86
CA ILE A 298 0.54 32.16 -13.46
C ILE A 298 0.09 33.25 -14.44
N THR A 299 -0.39 34.34 -13.85
CA THR A 299 -0.89 35.51 -14.55
C THR A 299 -0.26 36.75 -13.93
N PRO A 300 -0.18 37.86 -14.69
CA PRO A 300 0.38 39.11 -14.18
C PRO A 300 -0.38 39.70 -12.99
N VAL A 301 -1.66 39.32 -12.81
CA VAL A 301 -2.49 39.76 -11.69
C VAL A 301 -2.04 39.12 -10.37
N TYR A 302 -1.79 37.81 -10.37
CA TYR A 302 -1.34 37.10 -9.17
C TYR A 302 0.17 37.20 -8.94
N TYR A 303 0.97 37.23 -10.01
CA TYR A 303 2.43 37.25 -9.95
C TYR A 303 3.01 38.48 -10.64
N SER A 304 2.59 39.67 -10.25
CA SER A 304 3.05 40.94 -10.87
C SER A 304 4.57 41.07 -10.91
N SER A 305 5.28 40.64 -9.86
CA SER A 305 6.75 40.69 -9.81
C SER A 305 7.45 39.78 -10.82
N TRP A 306 6.73 38.87 -11.49
CA TRP A 306 7.28 37.96 -12.48
C TRP A 306 7.20 38.51 -13.89
N PHE A 307 6.46 39.60 -14.14
CA PHE A 307 6.27 40.18 -15.48
C PHE A 307 6.78 41.62 -15.51
N HIS A 308 7.40 42.01 -16.62
CA HIS A 308 7.79 43.41 -16.80
C HIS A 308 6.52 44.29 -17.03
N PRO A 309 6.36 45.40 -16.30
CA PRO A 309 5.24 46.32 -16.51
C PRO A 309 5.43 47.12 -17.81
N VAL A 310 4.38 47.24 -18.61
CA VAL A 310 4.35 48.10 -19.81
C VAL A 310 3.25 49.12 -19.66
N GLU A 311 3.61 50.39 -19.74
CA GLU A 311 2.63 51.48 -19.73
C GLU A 311 2.08 51.68 -21.15
N VAL A 312 0.78 51.39 -21.33
CA VAL A 312 0.06 51.63 -22.58
C VAL A 312 -0.76 52.90 -22.44
N MET A 313 -0.47 53.89 -23.29
CA MET A 313 -1.21 55.15 -23.35
C MET A 313 -2.45 54.98 -24.22
N VAL A 314 -3.64 55.04 -23.61
CA VAL A 314 -4.92 55.03 -24.34
C VAL A 314 -5.48 56.44 -24.37
N SER A 315 -5.56 57.03 -25.56
CA SER A 315 -6.20 58.33 -25.79
C SER A 315 -7.72 58.16 -25.85
N THR A 316 -8.44 58.73 -24.89
CA THR A 316 -9.91 58.79 -24.93
C THR A 316 -10.41 60.04 -25.69
N VAL A 317 -11.61 59.96 -26.27
CA VAL A 317 -12.24 60.99 -27.14
C VAL A 317 -12.38 62.37 -26.48
N HIS A 318 -12.14 62.51 -25.16
CA HIS A 318 -12.28 63.75 -24.39
C HIS A 318 -10.99 64.19 -23.66
N ASN A 319 -9.81 64.01 -24.27
CA ASN A 319 -8.54 64.54 -23.74
C ASN A 319 -8.11 63.98 -22.36
N GLN A 320 -8.32 62.68 -22.13
CA GLN A 320 -7.67 61.98 -21.02
C GLN A 320 -6.83 60.83 -21.55
N THR A 321 -5.51 60.92 -21.41
CA THR A 321 -4.58 59.81 -21.58
C THR A 321 -4.68 58.90 -20.37
N ARG A 322 -5.21 57.69 -20.54
CA ARG A 322 -5.21 56.67 -19.48
C ARG A 322 -3.97 55.80 -19.64
N ILE A 323 -3.11 55.75 -18.62
CA ILE A 323 -2.02 54.77 -18.53
C ILE A 323 -2.63 53.45 -18.09
N VAL A 324 -2.60 52.43 -18.95
CA VAL A 324 -2.94 51.06 -18.59
C VAL A 324 -1.63 50.30 -18.45
N VAL A 325 -1.34 49.78 -17.26
CA VAL A 325 -0.20 48.88 -17.07
C VAL A 325 -0.58 47.51 -17.64
N ALA A 326 -0.09 47.22 -18.83
CA ALA A 326 -0.13 45.91 -19.45
C ALA A 326 1.07 45.07 -18.98
N ALA A 327 0.90 43.76 -18.97
CA ALA A 327 1.99 42.85 -18.66
C ALA A 327 2.77 42.48 -19.92
N SER A 328 4.09 42.38 -19.81
CA SER A 328 4.97 41.93 -20.89
C SER A 328 5.71 40.65 -20.54
N LEU A 329 6.89 40.44 -21.11
CA LEU A 329 7.68 39.21 -20.96
C LEU A 329 8.00 38.90 -19.49
N ILE A 330 8.19 37.61 -19.21
CA ILE A 330 8.58 37.13 -17.88
C ILE A 330 9.98 37.67 -17.56
N THR A 331 10.13 38.20 -16.35
CA THR A 331 11.40 38.69 -15.81
C THR A 331 12.39 37.54 -15.59
N ALA A 332 13.70 37.84 -15.53
CA ALA A 332 14.71 36.81 -15.25
C ALA A 332 14.45 36.02 -13.95
N LYS A 333 13.85 36.68 -12.95
CA LYS A 333 13.38 36.06 -11.70
C LYS A 333 12.32 34.98 -11.96
N GLY A 334 11.27 35.34 -12.71
CA GLY A 334 10.18 34.42 -13.04
C GLY A 334 10.64 33.27 -13.93
N GLU A 335 11.52 33.53 -14.89
CA GLU A 335 12.15 32.52 -15.76
C GLU A 335 12.95 31.50 -14.94
N LEU A 336 13.86 31.98 -14.09
CA LEU A 336 14.70 31.10 -13.26
C LEU A 336 13.87 30.29 -12.25
N ALA A 337 12.91 30.93 -11.57
CA ALA A 337 12.04 30.24 -10.64
C ALA A 337 11.22 29.16 -11.36
N SER A 338 10.63 29.48 -12.52
CA SER A 338 9.85 28.52 -13.31
C SER A 338 10.70 27.34 -13.77
N LEU A 339 11.92 27.60 -14.29
CA LEU A 339 12.85 26.55 -14.73
C LEU A 339 13.22 25.60 -13.58
N LEU A 340 13.60 26.13 -12.43
CA LEU A 340 13.96 25.32 -11.25
C LEU A 340 12.75 24.51 -10.74
N GLY A 341 11.55 25.09 -10.77
CA GLY A 341 10.30 24.39 -10.44
C GLY A 341 10.02 23.22 -11.39
N ILE A 342 10.15 23.44 -12.70
CA ILE A 342 9.96 22.41 -13.74
C ILE A 342 10.99 21.28 -13.57
N LEU A 343 12.27 21.60 -13.38
CA LEU A 343 13.31 20.60 -13.17
C LEU A 343 13.08 19.80 -11.87
N THR A 344 12.64 20.46 -10.80
CA THR A 344 12.25 19.80 -9.55
C THR A 344 11.12 18.81 -9.79
N GLN A 345 10.05 19.23 -10.48
CA GLN A 345 8.90 18.39 -10.77
C GLN A 345 9.24 17.21 -11.68
N LEU A 346 10.12 17.40 -12.65
CA LEU A 346 10.65 16.33 -13.50
C LEU A 346 11.40 15.28 -12.66
N CYS A 347 12.31 15.73 -11.79
CA CYS A 347 13.07 14.83 -10.92
C CYS A 347 12.15 14.08 -9.95
N MET A 348 11.18 14.78 -9.32
CA MET A 348 10.14 14.16 -8.48
C MET A 348 9.34 13.10 -9.23
N SER A 349 9.01 13.34 -10.50
CA SER A 349 8.26 12.38 -11.32
C SER A 349 9.08 11.10 -11.56
N ILE A 350 10.39 11.21 -11.80
CA ILE A 350 11.29 10.06 -11.94
C ILE A 350 11.36 9.26 -10.61
N LEU A 351 11.44 9.94 -9.47
CA LEU A 351 11.42 9.29 -8.14
C LEU A 351 10.10 8.54 -7.90
N ALA A 352 8.97 9.13 -8.30
CA ALA A 352 7.65 8.52 -8.17
C ALA A 352 7.50 7.30 -9.09
N ILE A 353 7.92 7.40 -10.36
CA ILE A 353 7.87 6.30 -11.33
C ILE A 353 8.70 5.11 -10.85
N THR A 354 9.93 5.35 -10.38
CA THR A 354 10.79 4.28 -9.84
C THR A 354 10.31 3.68 -8.51
N SER A 355 9.29 4.27 -7.89
CA SER A 355 8.62 3.72 -6.69
C SER A 355 7.56 2.66 -7.03
N ILE A 356 7.15 2.55 -8.30
CA ILE A 356 6.22 1.53 -8.79
C ILE A 356 6.93 0.16 -8.78
N PRO A 357 6.38 -0.88 -8.12
CA PRO A 357 7.06 -2.17 -7.97
C PRO A 357 7.50 -2.81 -9.30
N ALA A 358 6.69 -2.67 -10.36
CA ALA A 358 7.01 -3.20 -11.68
C ALA A 358 8.31 -2.61 -12.27
N ILE A 359 8.60 -1.34 -11.97
CA ILE A 359 9.81 -0.65 -12.44
C ILE A 359 10.95 -0.85 -11.44
N GLY A 360 10.66 -0.70 -10.13
CA GLY A 360 11.64 -0.87 -9.07
C GLY A 360 12.31 -2.25 -9.07
N ASN A 361 11.57 -3.30 -9.44
CA ASN A 361 12.10 -4.65 -9.52
C ASN A 361 12.99 -4.90 -10.76
N LEU A 362 12.97 -4.01 -11.77
CA LEU A 362 13.84 -4.09 -12.94
C LEU A 362 15.20 -3.43 -12.69
N LEU A 363 15.29 -2.51 -11.73
CA LEU A 363 16.51 -1.77 -11.43
C LEU A 363 17.42 -2.57 -10.50
N ASN A 364 18.72 -2.58 -10.81
CA ASN A 364 19.69 -3.10 -9.85
C ASN A 364 19.88 -2.12 -8.69
N TRP A 365 20.54 -2.57 -7.61
CA TRP A 365 20.69 -1.76 -6.41
C TRP A 365 21.47 -0.45 -6.63
N ARG A 366 22.43 -0.42 -7.58
CA ARG A 366 23.20 0.78 -7.90
C ARG A 366 22.34 1.83 -8.60
N GLU A 367 21.56 1.40 -9.59
CA GLU A 367 20.61 2.26 -10.32
C GLU A 367 19.53 2.79 -9.38
N TRP A 368 18.92 1.91 -8.59
CA TRP A 368 17.91 2.31 -7.61
C TRP A 368 18.46 3.31 -6.61
N ARG A 369 19.66 3.08 -6.08
CA ARG A 369 20.32 3.99 -5.14
C ARG A 369 20.67 5.32 -5.80
N PHE A 370 21.13 5.32 -7.05
CA PHE A 370 21.43 6.55 -7.77
C PHE A 370 20.17 7.42 -7.88
N VAL A 371 19.05 6.84 -8.32
CA VAL A 371 17.78 7.56 -8.44
C VAL A 371 17.26 8.00 -7.06
N GLN A 372 17.04 7.07 -6.15
CA GLN A 372 16.35 7.37 -4.88
C GLN A 372 17.20 8.17 -3.88
N SER A 373 18.54 8.16 -4.02
CA SER A 373 19.45 8.93 -3.16
C SER A 373 20.03 10.16 -3.85
N LYS A 374 20.75 10.01 -4.97
CA LYS A 374 21.50 11.13 -5.59
C LYS A 374 20.56 12.09 -6.30
N LEU A 375 19.73 11.57 -7.20
CA LEU A 375 18.71 12.38 -7.86
C LEU A 375 17.73 12.93 -6.81
N GLY A 376 17.36 12.11 -5.81
CA GLY A 376 16.59 12.54 -4.65
C GLY A 376 17.10 13.80 -3.94
N THR A 377 18.38 13.82 -3.58
CA THR A 377 19.00 15.01 -2.97
C THR A 377 19.11 16.19 -3.93
N MET A 378 19.34 15.93 -5.23
CA MET A 378 19.33 16.98 -6.25
C MET A 378 17.94 17.64 -6.35
N THR A 379 16.88 16.85 -6.31
CA THR A 379 15.49 17.35 -6.31
C THR A 379 15.24 18.31 -5.15
N LEU A 380 15.73 17.97 -3.94
CA LEU A 380 15.62 18.86 -2.79
C LEU A 380 16.39 20.17 -3.00
N LEU A 381 17.60 20.12 -3.56
CA LEU A 381 18.39 21.31 -3.87
C LEU A 381 17.71 22.20 -4.91
N LEU A 382 17.14 21.60 -5.96
CA LEU A 382 16.37 22.33 -6.99
C LEU A 382 15.11 22.96 -6.40
N ALA A 383 14.40 22.26 -5.50
CA ALA A 383 13.23 22.78 -4.82
C ALA A 383 13.57 23.99 -3.93
N ILE A 384 14.68 23.91 -3.19
CA ILE A 384 15.18 25.03 -2.39
C ILE A 384 15.58 26.19 -3.32
N GLY A 385 16.30 25.89 -4.41
CA GLY A 385 16.69 26.90 -5.39
C GLY A 385 15.50 27.62 -6.02
N HIS A 386 14.41 26.89 -6.32
CA HIS A 386 13.16 27.45 -6.82
C HIS A 386 12.59 28.49 -5.85
N VAL A 387 12.48 28.16 -4.56
CA VAL A 387 11.97 29.07 -3.53
C VAL A 387 12.91 30.26 -3.31
N VAL A 388 14.22 30.02 -3.28
CA VAL A 388 15.24 31.08 -3.11
C VAL A 388 15.20 32.06 -4.29
N ALA A 389 15.06 31.58 -5.53
CA ALA A 389 14.93 32.44 -6.71
C ALA A 389 13.69 33.34 -6.63
N MET A 390 12.58 32.83 -6.08
CA MET A 390 11.38 33.63 -5.84
C MET A 390 11.57 34.70 -4.75
N ALA A 391 12.32 34.38 -3.70
CA ALA A 391 12.49 35.24 -2.53
C ALA A 391 13.68 36.21 -2.61
N MET A 392 14.63 35.97 -3.52
CA MET A 392 15.89 36.72 -3.67
C MET A 392 15.76 38.26 -3.56
N PRO A 393 14.77 38.92 -4.19
CA PRO A 393 14.65 40.39 -4.11
C PRO A 393 14.28 40.92 -2.72
N TYR A 394 13.74 40.08 -1.84
CA TYR A 394 13.36 40.46 -0.47
C TYR A 394 14.50 40.29 0.53
N TRP A 395 15.51 39.46 0.21
CA TRP A 395 16.59 39.09 1.13
C TRP A 395 17.86 39.93 0.92
N ILE A 396 18.00 40.56 -0.24
CA ILE A 396 19.14 41.42 -0.62
C ILE A 396 18.84 42.91 -0.33
N ARG A 397 17.71 43.19 0.33
CA ARG A 397 17.39 44.51 0.90
C ARG A 397 17.91 44.58 2.32
#